data_AF-A0A969QJ30-F1
#
_entry.id   AF-A0A969QJ30-F1
#
_cell.length_a   1.000
_cell.length_b   1.000
_cell.length_c   1.000
_cell.angle_alpha   90.00
_cell.angle_beta   90.00
_cell.angle_gamma   90.00
#
_symmetry.space_group_name_H-M   'P 1'
#
loop_
_entity.id
_entity.type
_entity.pdbx_description
1 polymer ?
#
loop_
_entity_poly.entity_id
_entity_poly.type
_entity_poly.pdbx_seq_one_letter_code
_entity_poly.pdbx_strand_id
1 'polypeptide(L)'
;MPSRVTDIWRGYITQRCLHQKGQGMLFCSAGVYQERNFHNLMRDFEEELDLYTKTESLVKDLDAYTDRHCDIMKYLASKGFFKLSEVALFEAWLQDLGGLGVSLP
;
A
#
# COMPACT_ATOMS: atom_id res chain seq x y z
N MET A 1 -9.62 -1.94 -12.79
CA MET A 1 -8.26 -1.39 -12.92
C MET A 1 -7.73 -1.08 -11.53
N PRO A 2 -6.53 -1.55 -11.18
CA PRO A 2 -5.80 -1.03 -10.03
C PRO A 2 -5.59 0.49 -10.25
N SER A 3 -5.85 1.30 -9.24
CA SER A 3 -5.59 2.75 -9.32
C SER A 3 -4.12 3.03 -9.03
N ARG A 4 -3.54 4.10 -9.62
CA ARG A 4 -2.17 4.57 -9.30
C ARG A 4 -1.98 4.90 -7.81
N VAL A 5 -3.09 5.14 -7.11
CA VAL A 5 -3.15 5.35 -5.65
C VAL A 5 -2.73 4.11 -4.86
N THR A 6 -2.94 2.90 -5.40
CA THR A 6 -2.68 1.63 -4.70
C THR A 6 -1.20 1.49 -4.29
N ASP A 7 -0.28 1.94 -5.13
CA ASP A 7 1.17 1.88 -4.82
C ASP A 7 1.55 2.86 -3.71
N ILE A 8 0.93 4.04 -3.69
CA ILE A 8 1.17 5.06 -2.66
C ILE A 8 0.58 4.61 -1.32
N TRP A 9 -0.65 4.11 -1.29
CA TRP A 9 -1.28 3.60 -0.07
C TRP A 9 -0.55 2.40 0.52
N ARG A 10 0.02 1.52 -0.31
CA ARG A 10 0.93 0.47 0.16
C ARG A 10 2.15 1.02 0.89
N GLY A 11 2.64 2.20 0.52
CA GLY A 11 3.67 2.93 1.26
C GLY A 11 3.23 3.31 2.68
N TYR A 12 2.01 3.86 2.84
CA TYR A 12 1.45 4.18 4.17
C TYR A 12 1.26 2.94 5.05
N ILE A 13 0.72 1.86 4.48
CA ILE A 13 0.55 0.57 5.15
C ILE A 13 1.90 0.03 5.64
N THR A 14 2.93 0.09 4.79
CA THR A 14 4.28 -0.36 5.12
C THR A 14 4.89 0.46 6.26
N GLN A 15 4.78 1.79 6.20
CA GLN A 15 5.24 2.66 7.29
C GLN A 15 4.56 2.34 8.62
N ARG A 16 3.24 2.14 8.60
CA ARG A 16 2.47 1.75 9.79
C ARG A 16 2.99 0.43 10.38
N CYS A 17 3.28 -0.56 9.55
CA CYS A 17 3.82 -1.86 9.98
C CYS A 17 5.25 -1.72 10.55
N LEU A 18 6.11 -0.91 9.92
CA LEU A 18 7.47 -0.64 10.41
C LEU A 18 7.45 0.06 11.77
N HIS A 19 6.64 1.11 11.93
CA HIS A 19 6.51 1.84 13.20
C HIS A 19 6.05 0.93 14.34
N GLN A 20 5.14 -0.01 14.07
CA GLN A 20 4.70 -1.03 15.03
C GLN A 20 5.84 -1.89 15.58
N LYS A 21 6.91 -2.06 14.79
CA LYS A 21 8.13 -2.82 15.14
C LYS A 21 9.24 -1.92 15.71
N GLY A 22 8.97 -0.64 15.96
CA GLY A 22 10.00 0.34 16.35
C GLY A 22 11.01 0.63 15.24
N GLN A 23 10.68 0.31 13.98
CA GLN A 23 11.51 0.55 12.81
C GLN A 23 11.03 1.79 12.06
N GLY A 24 11.88 2.35 11.19
CA GLY A 24 11.58 3.53 10.39
C GLY A 24 12.03 3.37 8.95
N MET A 25 11.80 4.42 8.15
CA MET A 25 12.19 4.48 6.74
C MET A 25 13.40 5.40 6.56
N LEU A 26 14.38 4.96 5.78
CA LEU A 26 15.56 5.75 5.42
C LEU A 26 15.38 6.33 4.03
N PHE A 27 15.82 7.57 3.85
CA PHE A 27 15.82 8.25 2.55
C PHE A 27 17.26 8.42 2.08
N CYS A 28 17.51 8.10 0.80
CA CYS A 28 18.79 8.30 0.14
C CYS A 28 18.58 9.03 -1.19
N SER A 29 19.65 9.61 -1.75
CA SER A 29 19.57 10.26 -3.06
C SER A 29 19.24 9.25 -4.16
N ALA A 30 18.59 9.71 -5.23
CA ALA A 30 18.27 8.85 -6.37
C ALA A 30 19.56 8.28 -6.99
N GLY A 31 19.70 6.96 -6.95
CA GLY A 31 20.82 6.24 -7.55
C GLY A 31 20.53 5.68 -8.94
N VAL A 32 19.34 5.93 -9.49
CA VAL A 32 18.87 5.33 -10.74
C VAL A 32 18.49 6.41 -11.75
N TYR A 33 18.74 6.13 -13.04
CA TYR A 33 18.17 6.92 -14.13
C TYR A 33 16.75 6.41 -14.42
N GLN A 34 15.79 7.32 -14.49
CA GLN A 34 14.40 6.98 -14.77
C GLN A 34 14.04 7.36 -16.21
N GLU A 35 13.84 6.36 -17.05
CA GLU A 35 13.17 6.55 -18.34
C GLU A 35 11.67 6.63 -18.11
N ARG A 36 11.08 7.81 -18.33
CA ARG A 36 9.66 8.08 -18.05
C ARG A 36 8.80 7.73 -19.25
N ASN A 37 7.69 7.04 -18.99
CA ASN A 37 6.60 6.91 -19.95
C ASN A 37 5.94 8.27 -20.19
N PHE A 38 5.30 8.43 -21.36
CA PHE A 38 4.55 9.63 -21.68
C PHE A 38 3.32 9.75 -20.75
N HIS A 39 3.25 10.85 -20.00
CA HIS A 39 2.19 11.10 -19.03
C HIS A 39 1.02 11.87 -19.66
N ASN A 40 -0.21 11.47 -19.32
CA ASN A 40 -1.39 12.32 -19.53
C ASN A 40 -1.79 12.91 -18.18
N LEU A 41 -1.38 14.15 -17.92
CA LEU A 41 -1.51 14.79 -16.62
C LEU A 41 -2.95 14.83 -16.08
N MET A 42 -3.94 15.03 -16.95
CA MET A 42 -5.35 15.10 -16.53
C MET A 42 -5.88 13.73 -16.13
N ARG A 43 -5.60 12.72 -16.93
CA ARG A 43 -5.95 11.34 -16.60
C ARG A 43 -5.23 10.88 -15.34
N ASP A 44 -3.97 11.23 -15.22
CA ASP A 44 -3.14 10.94 -14.06
C ASP A 44 -3.79 11.54 -12.80
N PHE A 45 -4.16 12.82 -12.83
CA PHE A 45 -4.84 13.48 -11.73
C PHE A 45 -6.16 12.79 -11.36
N GLU A 46 -7.00 12.45 -12.35
CA GLU A 46 -8.27 11.73 -12.13
C GLU A 46 -8.06 10.37 -11.46
N GLU A 47 -7.06 9.61 -11.91
CA GLU A 47 -6.70 8.31 -11.33
C GLU A 47 -6.15 8.43 -9.89
N GLU A 48 -5.69 9.62 -9.49
CA GLU A 48 -5.17 9.94 -8.15
C GLU A 48 -6.19 10.64 -7.22
N LEU A 49 -7.42 10.90 -7.65
CA LEU A 49 -8.39 11.66 -6.85
C LEU A 49 -8.64 11.08 -5.45
N ASP A 50 -8.65 9.75 -5.34
CA ASP A 50 -8.78 9.04 -4.06
C ASP A 50 -7.62 9.33 -3.11
N LEU A 51 -6.41 9.56 -3.63
CA LEU A 51 -5.27 9.98 -2.81
C LEU A 51 -5.57 11.31 -2.12
N TYR A 52 -6.09 12.30 -2.84
CA TYR A 52 -6.35 13.62 -2.28
C TYR A 52 -7.55 13.65 -1.33
N THR A 53 -8.54 12.79 -1.56
CA THR A 53 -9.82 12.84 -0.85
C THR A 53 -9.93 11.84 0.31
N LYS A 54 -9.17 10.74 0.29
CA LYS A 54 -9.33 9.64 1.26
C LYS A 54 -8.10 9.39 2.14
N THR A 55 -6.94 9.97 1.84
CA THR A 55 -5.70 9.68 2.59
C THR A 55 -5.80 10.03 4.08
N GLU A 56 -6.51 11.10 4.44
CA GLU A 56 -6.71 11.43 5.86
C GLU A 56 -7.48 10.31 6.59
N SER A 57 -8.54 9.78 5.97
CA SER A 57 -9.29 8.64 6.53
C SER A 57 -8.40 7.41 6.62
N LEU A 58 -7.62 7.13 5.57
CA LEU A 58 -6.69 5.99 5.56
C LEU A 58 -5.73 6.04 6.75
N VAL A 59 -5.10 7.20 6.99
CA VAL A 59 -4.15 7.36 8.09
C VAL A 59 -4.84 7.15 9.44
N LYS A 60 -6.05 7.70 9.64
CA LYS A 60 -6.83 7.48 10.87
C LYS A 60 -7.17 6.01 11.10
N ASP A 61 -7.60 5.31 10.05
CA ASP A 61 -7.91 3.87 10.12
C ASP A 61 -6.65 3.04 10.40
N LEU A 62 -5.50 3.40 9.78
CA LEU A 62 -4.21 2.76 10.04
C LEU A 62 -3.72 2.98 11.48
N ASP A 63 -3.84 4.20 12.01
CA ASP A 63 -3.45 4.50 13.39
C ASP A 63 -4.33 3.77 14.41
N ALA A 64 -5.63 3.64 14.13
CA ALA A 64 -6.56 2.89 14.96
C ALA A 64 -6.38 1.37 14.87
N TYR A 65 -5.73 0.87 13.82
CA TYR A 65 -5.54 -0.56 13.60
C TYR A 65 -4.48 -1.13 14.57
N THR A 66 -4.89 -2.04 15.45
CA THR A 66 -4.01 -2.68 16.46
C THR A 66 -3.69 -4.14 16.17
N ASP A 67 -4.39 -4.75 15.22
CA ASP A 67 -4.30 -6.18 14.95
C ASP A 67 -3.04 -6.56 14.15
N ARG A 68 -2.87 -7.87 13.91
CA ARG A 68 -1.70 -8.44 13.22
C ARG A 68 -1.58 -7.91 11.80
N HIS A 69 -0.34 -7.78 11.32
CA HIS A 69 0.00 -7.21 10.01
C HIS A 69 -0.69 -7.90 8.82
N CYS A 70 -0.92 -9.22 8.89
CA CYS A 70 -1.48 -10.01 7.80
C CYS A 70 -2.93 -9.67 7.46
N ASP A 71 -3.69 -9.08 8.40
CA ASP A 71 -5.12 -8.80 8.21
C ASP A 71 -5.41 -7.32 7.84
N ILE A 72 -4.38 -6.48 7.73
CA ILE A 72 -4.54 -5.05 7.46
C ILE A 72 -5.21 -4.79 6.10
N MET A 73 -4.91 -5.61 5.10
CA MET A 73 -5.54 -5.51 3.77
C MET A 73 -7.03 -5.86 3.81
N LYS A 74 -7.42 -6.86 4.61
CA LYS A 74 -8.84 -7.20 4.83
C LYS A 74 -9.57 -6.08 5.56
N TYR A 75 -8.94 -5.55 6.60
CA TYR A 75 -9.47 -4.42 7.36
C TYR A 75 -9.72 -3.22 6.45
N LEU A 76 -8.73 -2.81 5.65
CA LEU A 76 -8.87 -1.67 4.74
C LEU A 76 -9.84 -1.93 3.60
N ALA A 77 -9.96 -3.18 3.12
CA ALA A 77 -10.99 -3.56 2.16
C ALA A 77 -12.40 -3.43 2.76
N SER A 78 -12.59 -3.82 4.03
CA SER A 78 -13.88 -3.65 4.73
C SER A 78 -14.28 -2.18 4.89
N LYS A 79 -13.30 -1.27 4.88
CA LYS A 79 -13.48 0.20 4.91
C LYS A 79 -13.64 0.82 3.52
N GLY A 80 -13.58 0.02 2.45
CA GLY A 80 -13.76 0.48 1.07
C GLY A 80 -12.53 1.10 0.42
N PHE A 81 -11.33 0.98 1.01
CA PHE A 81 -10.09 1.43 0.37
C PHE A 81 -9.67 0.48 -0.76
N PHE A 82 -9.94 -0.82 -0.61
CA PHE A 82 -9.57 -1.83 -1.61
C PHE A 82 -10.76 -2.68 -2.01
N LYS A 83 -10.70 -3.22 -3.22
CA LYS A 83 -11.62 -4.28 -3.66
C LYS A 83 -11.19 -5.60 -3.04
N LEU A 84 -12.13 -6.51 -2.82
CA LEU A 84 -11.83 -7.87 -2.34
C LEU A 84 -10.88 -8.64 -3.28
N SER A 85 -10.88 -8.32 -4.58
CA SER A 85 -9.92 -8.87 -5.54
C SER A 85 -8.48 -8.53 -5.19
N GLU A 86 -8.21 -7.33 -4.66
CA GLU A 86 -6.86 -6.91 -4.24
C GLU A 86 -6.41 -7.68 -3.00
N VAL A 87 -7.34 -7.98 -2.08
CA VAL A 87 -7.07 -8.83 -0.92
C VAL A 87 -6.67 -10.23 -1.37
N ALA A 88 -7.42 -10.81 -2.31
CA ALA A 88 -7.11 -12.14 -2.85
C ALA A 88 -5.73 -12.18 -3.52
N LEU A 89 -5.37 -11.14 -4.29
CA LEU A 89 -4.03 -11.02 -4.90
C LEU A 89 -2.93 -10.90 -3.85
N PHE A 90 -3.17 -10.13 -2.79
CA PHE A 90 -2.23 -9.99 -1.68
C PHE A 90 -2.02 -11.33 -0.95
N GLU A 91 -3.10 -12.06 -0.66
CA GLU A 91 -3.01 -13.39 -0.03
C GLU A 91 -2.28 -14.41 -0.90
N ALA A 92 -2.55 -14.42 -2.21
CA ALA A 92 -1.82 -15.26 -3.16
C ALA A 92 -0.32 -14.94 -3.15
N TRP A 93 0.04 -13.64 -3.15
CA TRP A 93 1.43 -13.21 -3.04
C TRP A 93 2.10 -13.65 -1.73
N LEU A 94 1.40 -13.58 -0.59
CA LEU A 94 1.92 -14.11 0.68
C LEU A 94 2.15 -15.63 0.65
N GLN A 95 1.27 -16.37 -0.02
CA GLN A 95 1.43 -17.82 -0.23
C GLN A 95 2.66 -18.12 -1.09
N ASP A 96 2.87 -17.38 -2.18
CA ASP A 96 4.04 -17.51 -3.05
C ASP A 96 5.34 -17.25 -2.26
N LEU A 97 5.38 -16.19 -1.45
CA LEU A 97 6.52 -15.89 -0.58
C LEU A 97 6.79 -17.01 0.43
N GLY A 98 5.74 -17.57 1.03
CA GLY A 98 5.84 -18.74 1.90
C GLY A 98 6.41 -19.97 1.17
N GLY A 99 5.97 -20.20 -0.07
CA GLY A 99 6.50 -21.26 -0.94
C GLY A 99 7.98 -21.08 -1.31
N LEU A 100 8.45 -19.83 -1.37
CA LEU A 100 9.86 -19.49 -1.57
C LEU A 100 10.70 -19.54 -0.28
N GLY A 101 10.10 -19.87 0.86
CA GLY A 101 10.78 -19.94 2.15
C GLY A 101 11.11 -18.58 2.76
N VAL A 102 10.48 -17.50 2.29
CA VAL A 102 10.62 -16.18 2.89
C VAL A 102 9.89 -16.17 4.23
N SER A 103 10.63 -15.97 5.32
CA SER A 103 10.01 -15.76 6.63
C SER A 103 9.32 -14.40 6.64
N LEU A 104 7.99 -14.40 6.52
CA LEU A 104 7.19 -13.22 6.79
C LEU A 104 7.35 -12.85 8.27
N PRO A 105 7.61 -11.57 8.58
CA PRO A 105 7.95 -11.15 9.93
C PRO A 105 6.72 -10.87 10.81
#